data_AF-A0A939FWD5-F1
#
_entry.id   AF-A0A939FWD5-F1
#
_cell.length_a   1.000
_cell.length_b   1.000
_cell.length_c   1.000
_cell.angle_alpha   90.00
_cell.angle_beta   90.00
_cell.angle_gamma   90.00
#
_symmetry.space_group_name_H-M   'P 1'
#
loop_
_entity.id
_entity.type
_entity.pdbx_description
1 polymer ?
#
loop_
_entity_poly.entity_id
_entity_poly.type
_entity_poly.pdbx_seq_one_letter_code
_entity_poly.pdbx_strand_id
1 'polypeptide(L)'
;MKIAVVIPTEASRRQAGVRIRYERIAEFVALNGSELRIRTLDDIAGQEYADDDVYLISKCFDARSQILAAQLRSANKIVGIDLFDDYFSQSDDSRLLRFRKWLAEIRGDLNFILCCTPRMEVVAQQVAPGVPTLVMNDPAASDSADQIAAIVDRKVERSLSTREIDVCWFGVGDNSHFAVGLSDLLAFSRRLSRLETRGYSVRLAIRTNARALSADTLARLNRLPFRYSLDEWSLDAEERILHDSLVSFLPTSGQAFSRTKSLNRALTSLCAGTQVLSAGYPLYERIASFIYRDELDFLDDLAVNRLRLRSDTSAEFSGLLKQVGSAPEEASHLLAFLAKISENTEDKPNSISQHFAIIHGQKSDIQVRDFSAKLQALTVSGPYFHNKWTTDIVTKINPNGLQLDAWVSEKALLRMAPRFAASVGSVRQINGARYRPVTLPNALSAISPVEPTMPQSVITMMSGYATVMDRVAHILETIIPGIQCITDERLVFPFAVIGNAASRRT
;
A
#
# COMPACT_ATOMS: atom_id res chain seq x y z
N MET A 1 -4.41 18.29 -18.48
CA MET A 1 -3.43 17.28 -18.03
C MET A 1 -4.13 15.93 -17.92
N LYS A 2 -3.51 14.85 -18.36
CA LYS A 2 -4.02 13.47 -18.24
C LYS A 2 -3.27 12.74 -17.12
N ILE A 3 -4.00 12.24 -16.14
CA ILE A 3 -3.48 11.63 -14.92
C ILE A 3 -3.91 10.16 -14.91
N ALA A 4 -2.94 9.24 -14.91
CA ALA A 4 -3.15 7.81 -14.75
C ALA A 4 -2.84 7.39 -13.31
N VAL A 5 -3.88 7.02 -12.55
CA VAL A 5 -3.72 6.33 -11.27
C VAL A 5 -3.49 4.85 -11.54
N VAL A 6 -2.29 4.38 -11.24
CA VAL A 6 -1.86 3.00 -11.47
C VAL A 6 -2.10 2.16 -10.23
N ILE A 7 -2.96 1.15 -10.34
CA ILE A 7 -3.32 0.23 -9.25
C ILE A 7 -2.81 -1.18 -9.55
N PRO A 8 -2.64 -2.07 -8.55
CA PRO A 8 -2.02 -3.36 -8.82
C PRO A 8 -2.94 -4.31 -9.60
N THR A 9 -4.25 -4.26 -9.37
CA THR A 9 -5.24 -5.15 -9.99
C THR A 9 -6.62 -4.49 -10.04
N GLU A 10 -7.53 -4.97 -10.89
CA GLU A 10 -8.92 -4.48 -10.95
C GLU A 10 -9.66 -4.67 -9.62
N ALA A 11 -9.38 -5.75 -8.89
CA ALA A 11 -9.93 -5.96 -7.54
C ALA A 11 -9.56 -4.82 -6.57
N SER A 12 -8.43 -4.15 -6.80
CA SER A 12 -8.00 -3.01 -5.98
C SER A 12 -8.79 -1.74 -6.24
N ARG A 13 -9.46 -1.62 -7.39
CA ARG A 13 -10.34 -0.48 -7.71
C ARG A 13 -11.49 -0.37 -6.71
N ARG A 14 -12.00 -1.52 -6.25
CA ARG A 14 -13.09 -1.60 -5.26
C ARG A 14 -12.66 -1.23 -3.84
N GLN A 15 -11.36 -1.12 -3.58
CA GLN A 15 -10.87 -0.75 -2.26
C GLN A 15 -11.11 0.73 -1.99
N ALA A 16 -11.36 1.07 -0.72
CA ALA A 16 -11.60 2.43 -0.27
C ALA A 16 -10.53 3.43 -0.77
N GLY A 17 -9.25 3.03 -0.78
CA GLY A 17 -8.17 3.90 -1.23
C GLY A 17 -8.29 4.38 -2.67
N VAL A 18 -8.97 3.63 -3.54
CA VAL A 18 -9.15 3.99 -4.95
C VAL A 18 -10.54 4.62 -5.17
N ARG A 19 -11.59 3.90 -4.75
CA ARG A 19 -12.99 4.33 -4.88
C ARG A 19 -13.28 5.66 -4.18
N ILE A 20 -12.77 5.84 -2.96
CA ILE A 20 -13.05 7.06 -2.21
C ILE A 20 -12.15 8.20 -2.69
N ARG A 21 -10.85 7.95 -2.85
CA ARG A 21 -9.90 9.02 -3.14
C ARG A 21 -10.00 9.54 -4.56
N TYR A 22 -9.96 8.65 -5.55
CA TYR A 22 -9.79 9.07 -6.94
C TYR A 22 -11.11 9.11 -7.70
N GLU A 23 -11.99 8.11 -7.52
CA GLU A 23 -13.26 8.11 -8.24
C GLU A 23 -14.15 9.29 -7.82
N ARG A 24 -14.12 9.71 -6.55
CA ARG A 24 -14.90 10.87 -6.07
C ARG A 24 -14.38 12.22 -6.57
N ILE A 25 -13.10 12.34 -6.93
CA ILE A 25 -12.56 13.60 -7.48
C ILE A 25 -12.56 13.64 -9.01
N ALA A 26 -12.77 12.50 -9.68
CA ALA A 26 -12.58 12.38 -11.12
C ALA A 26 -13.43 13.37 -11.93
N GLU A 27 -14.70 13.55 -11.55
CA GLU A 27 -15.59 14.53 -12.17
C GLU A 27 -15.07 15.96 -11.99
N PHE A 28 -14.59 16.32 -10.80
CA PHE A 28 -14.06 17.65 -10.51
C PHE A 28 -12.72 17.92 -11.21
N VAL A 29 -11.90 16.88 -11.41
CA VAL A 29 -10.73 16.97 -12.28
C VAL A 29 -11.14 17.26 -13.72
N ALA A 30 -12.20 16.61 -14.22
CA ALA A 30 -12.77 16.85 -15.55
C ALA A 30 -13.31 18.28 -15.73
N LEU A 31 -14.03 18.80 -14.73
CA LEU A 31 -14.53 20.17 -14.73
C LEU A 31 -13.40 21.22 -14.80
N ASN A 32 -12.19 20.87 -14.38
CA ASN A 32 -11.00 21.70 -14.48
C ASN A 32 -10.17 21.44 -15.77
N GLY A 33 -10.76 20.82 -16.80
CA GLY A 33 -10.12 20.59 -18.10
C GLY A 33 -8.99 19.55 -18.09
N SER A 34 -8.93 18.71 -17.05
CA SER A 34 -7.97 17.61 -16.93
C SER A 34 -8.70 16.27 -16.91
N GLU A 35 -7.99 15.16 -17.01
CA GLU A 35 -8.59 13.83 -17.05
C GLU A 35 -7.91 12.94 -16.02
N LEU A 36 -8.70 12.22 -15.21
CA LEU A 36 -8.21 11.20 -14.29
C LEU A 36 -8.69 9.83 -14.73
N ARG A 37 -7.76 8.92 -14.98
CA ARG A 37 -8.04 7.52 -15.35
C ARG A 37 -7.44 6.58 -14.31
N ILE A 38 -8.16 5.52 -13.99
CA ILE A 38 -7.64 4.43 -13.16
C ILE A 38 -7.25 3.29 -14.09
N ARG A 39 -6.01 2.83 -14.01
CA ARG A 39 -5.46 1.75 -14.84
C ARG A 39 -4.76 0.73 -13.96
N THR A 40 -4.79 -0.54 -14.34
CA THR A 40 -3.97 -1.55 -13.66
C THR A 40 -2.52 -1.53 -14.17
N LEU A 41 -1.59 -2.10 -13.40
CA LEU A 41 -0.23 -2.35 -13.88
C LEU A 41 -0.24 -3.11 -15.22
N ASP A 42 -1.08 -4.14 -15.34
CA ASP A 42 -1.13 -4.98 -16.54
C ASP A 42 -1.65 -4.24 -17.78
N ASP A 43 -2.60 -3.31 -17.61
CA ASP A 43 -3.11 -2.48 -18.72
C ASP A 43 -2.03 -1.57 -19.28
N ILE A 44 -1.17 -1.07 -18.39
CA ILE A 44 -0.11 -0.13 -18.72
C ILE A 44 1.05 -0.84 -19.42
N ALA A 45 1.42 -2.04 -18.97
CA ALA A 45 2.56 -2.80 -19.51
C ALA A 45 2.49 -3.14 -21.02
N GLY A 46 1.29 -3.07 -21.62
CA GLY A 46 1.04 -3.45 -23.01
C GLY A 46 0.75 -2.28 -23.96
N GLN A 47 0.77 -1.04 -23.48
CA GLN A 47 0.42 0.14 -24.27
C GLN A 47 1.62 1.08 -24.40
N GLU A 48 1.66 1.88 -25.47
CA GLU A 48 2.58 3.01 -25.48
C GLU A 48 2.18 3.96 -24.34
N TYR A 49 3.09 4.21 -23.39
CA TYR A 49 2.93 5.17 -22.29
C TYR A 49 2.78 6.63 -22.76
N ALA A 50 2.50 6.86 -24.04
CA ALA A 50 2.55 8.16 -24.68
C ALA A 50 1.40 9.06 -24.22
N ASP A 51 0.24 8.49 -23.88
CA ASP A 51 -0.99 9.26 -23.78
C ASP A 51 -1.17 10.08 -22.51
N ASP A 52 -0.64 9.64 -21.37
CA ASP A 52 -0.85 10.32 -20.08
C ASP A 52 0.37 11.18 -19.70
N ASP A 53 0.14 12.28 -18.98
CA ASP A 53 1.19 13.24 -18.57
C ASP A 53 1.78 12.86 -17.20
N VAL A 54 0.91 12.38 -16.30
CA VAL A 54 1.21 12.06 -14.91
C VAL A 54 0.80 10.62 -14.61
N TYR A 55 1.68 9.91 -13.91
CA TYR A 55 1.43 8.55 -13.43
C TYR A 55 1.56 8.51 -11.91
N LEU A 56 0.47 8.14 -11.23
CA LEU A 56 0.40 8.00 -9.79
C LEU A 56 0.31 6.52 -9.40
N ILE A 57 1.40 5.96 -8.89
CA ILE A 57 1.48 4.55 -8.48
C ILE A 57 0.87 4.38 -7.08
N SER A 58 -0.26 3.68 -7.00
CA SER A 58 -1.08 3.55 -5.80
C SER A 58 -1.07 2.12 -5.28
N LYS A 59 -0.40 1.89 -4.14
CA LYS A 59 -0.29 0.57 -3.45
C LYS A 59 0.32 -0.57 -4.25
N CYS A 60 1.15 -0.27 -5.24
CA CYS A 60 1.90 -1.27 -6.00
C CYS A 60 3.27 -1.54 -5.37
N PHE A 61 3.31 -2.24 -4.24
CA PHE A 61 4.57 -2.48 -3.49
C PHE A 61 5.36 -3.69 -4.01
N ASP A 62 5.69 -3.70 -5.31
CA ASP A 62 6.51 -4.75 -5.92
C ASP A 62 7.36 -4.23 -7.10
N ALA A 63 8.22 -5.11 -7.62
CA ALA A 63 9.18 -4.77 -8.68
C ALA A 63 8.54 -4.26 -9.97
N ARG A 64 7.28 -4.60 -10.28
CA ARG A 64 6.61 -4.10 -11.50
C ARG A 64 6.49 -2.58 -11.47
N SER A 65 6.13 -2.04 -10.32
CA SER A 65 6.01 -0.59 -10.14
C SER A 65 7.34 0.15 -10.27
N GLN A 66 8.45 -0.48 -9.87
CA GLN A 66 9.78 0.11 -9.96
C GLN A 66 10.25 0.19 -11.41
N ILE A 67 10.06 -0.89 -12.18
CA ILE A 67 10.35 -0.87 -13.63
C ILE A 67 9.48 0.18 -14.31
N LEU A 68 8.20 0.20 -13.98
CA LEU A 68 7.26 1.14 -14.58
C LEU A 68 7.68 2.59 -14.29
N ALA A 69 7.99 2.91 -13.03
CA ALA A 69 8.46 4.25 -12.65
C ALA A 69 9.70 4.66 -13.46
N ALA A 70 10.72 3.81 -13.50
CA ALA A 70 11.94 4.10 -14.23
C ALA A 70 11.72 4.26 -15.75
N GLN A 71 10.87 3.43 -16.35
CA GLN A 71 10.48 3.56 -17.75
C GLN A 71 9.74 4.87 -18.03
N LEU A 72 8.76 5.21 -17.20
CA LEU A 72 8.00 6.45 -17.31
C LEU A 72 8.92 7.67 -17.17
N ARG A 73 9.88 7.63 -16.24
CA ARG A 73 10.90 8.68 -16.09
C ARG A 73 11.81 8.78 -17.31
N SER A 74 12.23 7.67 -17.89
CA SER A 74 13.01 7.67 -19.14
C SER A 74 12.21 8.23 -20.33
N ALA A 75 10.89 8.18 -20.26
CA ALA A 75 9.96 8.77 -21.23
C ALA A 75 9.52 10.20 -20.84
N ASN A 76 10.24 10.87 -19.93
CA ASN A 76 9.97 12.22 -19.44
C ASN A 76 8.56 12.42 -18.86
N LYS A 77 7.96 11.37 -18.29
CA LYS A 77 6.68 11.47 -17.59
C LYS A 77 6.87 11.91 -16.15
N ILE A 78 5.83 12.51 -15.59
CA ILE A 78 5.76 12.85 -14.17
C ILE A 78 5.31 11.61 -13.41
N VAL A 79 6.11 11.13 -12.47
CA VAL A 79 5.83 9.92 -11.70
C VAL A 79 5.70 10.28 -10.23
N GLY A 80 4.63 9.81 -9.60
CA GLY A 80 4.46 9.89 -8.15
C GLY A 80 3.98 8.57 -7.57
N ILE A 81 4.05 8.46 -6.25
CA ILE A 81 3.47 7.35 -5.49
C ILE A 81 2.42 7.88 -4.51
N ASP A 82 1.47 7.03 -4.14
CA ASP A 82 0.53 7.32 -3.05
C ASP A 82 0.76 6.43 -1.83
N LEU A 83 1.10 7.07 -0.71
CA LEU A 83 1.32 6.47 0.59
C LEU A 83 0.09 6.61 1.49
N PHE A 84 -0.66 5.52 1.63
CA PHE A 84 -1.87 5.46 2.49
C PHE A 84 -1.59 5.00 3.93
N ASP A 85 -0.68 4.05 4.07
CA ASP A 85 -0.49 3.26 5.27
C ASP A 85 0.97 3.35 5.70
N ASP A 86 1.21 3.42 7.01
CA ASP A 86 2.57 3.44 7.53
C ASP A 86 3.16 2.04 7.65
N TYR A 87 3.76 1.58 6.55
CA TYR A 87 4.64 0.40 6.51
C TYR A 87 6.13 0.78 6.59
N PHE A 88 6.45 2.04 6.83
CA PHE A 88 7.78 2.60 6.52
C PHE A 88 8.52 3.11 7.76
N SER A 89 7.80 3.65 8.76
CA SER A 89 8.43 4.33 9.90
C SER A 89 9.11 3.38 10.90
N GLN A 90 8.66 2.13 11.01
CA GLN A 90 9.21 1.15 11.96
C GLN A 90 10.46 0.46 11.42
N SER A 91 11.59 1.17 11.51
CA SER A 91 12.89 0.71 11.01
C SER A 91 13.39 -0.61 11.62
N ASP A 92 12.97 -0.93 12.84
CA ASP A 92 13.32 -2.12 13.61
C ASP A 92 12.47 -3.37 13.27
N ASP A 93 11.33 -3.20 12.60
CA ASP A 93 10.50 -4.33 12.17
C ASP A 93 10.97 -4.89 10.83
N SER A 94 11.65 -6.03 10.84
CA SER A 94 12.18 -6.66 9.63
C SER A 94 11.09 -7.20 8.69
N ARG A 95 9.87 -7.45 9.19
CA ARG A 95 8.73 -7.86 8.37
C ARG A 95 8.36 -6.79 7.35
N LEU A 96 8.67 -5.53 7.68
CA LEU A 96 8.42 -4.35 6.85
C LEU A 96 9.61 -3.93 5.99
N LEU A 97 10.75 -4.62 6.08
CA LEU A 97 11.97 -4.29 5.33
C LEU A 97 11.73 -4.20 3.83
N ARG A 98 10.90 -5.09 3.26
CA ARG A 98 10.57 -5.09 1.84
C ARG A 98 9.92 -3.78 1.36
N PHE A 99 9.08 -3.14 2.18
CA PHE A 99 8.42 -1.88 1.81
C PHE A 99 9.43 -0.72 1.84
N ARG A 100 10.32 -0.72 2.84
CA ARG A 100 11.41 0.27 2.91
C ARG A 100 12.38 0.11 1.75
N LYS A 101 12.77 -1.12 1.42
CA LYS A 101 13.63 -1.42 0.27
C LYS A 101 12.96 -0.99 -1.04
N TRP A 102 11.69 -1.36 -1.23
CA TRP A 102 10.90 -0.93 -2.40
C TRP A 102 10.91 0.60 -2.56
N LEU A 103 10.65 1.33 -1.46
CA LEU A 103 10.61 2.78 -1.47
C LEU A 103 12.00 3.40 -1.73
N ALA A 104 13.05 2.85 -1.13
CA ALA A 104 14.41 3.32 -1.34
C ALA A 104 14.85 3.17 -2.81
N GLU A 105 14.47 2.07 -3.45
CA GLU A 105 14.78 1.77 -4.85
C GLU A 105 13.96 2.63 -5.82
N ILE A 106 12.66 2.82 -5.58
CA ILE A 106 11.81 3.63 -6.49
C ILE A 106 12.04 5.13 -6.35
N ARG A 107 12.60 5.60 -5.21
CA ARG A 107 12.73 7.03 -4.87
C ARG A 107 13.42 7.85 -5.97
N GLY A 108 14.45 7.29 -6.61
CA GLY A 108 15.20 7.98 -7.67
C GLY A 108 14.33 8.33 -8.89
N ASP A 109 13.22 7.62 -9.05
CA ASP A 109 12.30 7.76 -10.18
C ASP A 109 11.04 8.58 -9.83
N LEU A 110 10.99 9.24 -8.66
CA LEU A 110 9.81 9.99 -8.22
C LEU A 110 9.98 11.49 -8.43
N ASN A 111 8.94 12.13 -8.96
CA ASN A 111 8.77 13.58 -8.96
C ASN A 111 8.03 14.06 -7.71
N PHE A 112 7.13 13.24 -7.16
CA PHE A 112 6.33 13.63 -5.99
C PHE A 112 5.79 12.42 -5.20
N ILE A 113 5.24 12.70 -4.02
CA ILE A 113 4.52 11.75 -3.17
C ILE A 113 3.15 12.34 -2.83
N LEU A 114 2.09 11.55 -2.93
CA LEU A 114 0.83 11.81 -2.25
C LEU A 114 0.78 11.04 -0.94
N CYS A 115 0.12 11.61 0.05
CA CYS A 115 -0.17 10.92 1.28
C CYS A 115 -1.53 11.32 1.85
N CYS A 116 -2.08 10.48 2.72
CA CYS A 116 -3.46 10.60 3.20
C CYS A 116 -3.65 11.52 4.41
N THR A 117 -2.57 11.85 5.13
CA THR A 117 -2.61 12.61 6.38
C THR A 117 -1.31 13.39 6.60
N PRO A 118 -1.33 14.49 7.37
CA PRO A 118 -0.11 15.21 7.77
C PRO A 118 0.89 14.31 8.51
N ARG A 119 0.40 13.32 9.27
CA ARG A 119 1.29 12.35 9.93
C ARG A 119 2.03 11.47 8.91
N MET A 120 1.36 11.08 7.83
CA MET A 120 1.97 10.30 6.76
C MET A 120 2.95 11.14 5.94
N GLU A 121 2.71 12.44 5.78
CA GLU A 121 3.70 13.37 5.19
C GLU A 121 5.01 13.40 5.98
N VAL A 122 4.95 13.45 7.31
CA VAL A 122 6.15 13.36 8.15
C VAL A 122 6.91 12.06 7.89
N VAL A 123 6.19 10.93 7.75
CA VAL A 123 6.82 9.64 7.40
C VAL A 123 7.44 9.72 6.01
N ALA A 124 6.74 10.25 5.02
CA ALA A 124 7.23 10.41 3.64
C ALA A 124 8.53 11.24 3.61
N GLN A 125 8.59 12.36 4.33
CA GLN A 125 9.78 13.21 4.41
C GLN A 125 10.96 12.54 5.12
N GLN A 126 10.71 11.62 6.05
CA GLN A 126 11.78 10.84 6.70
C GLN A 126 12.41 9.81 5.75
N VAL A 127 11.61 9.17 4.90
CA VAL A 127 12.06 8.07 4.05
C VAL A 127 12.46 8.50 2.63
N ALA A 128 11.93 9.63 2.16
CA ALA A 128 12.21 10.23 0.86
C ALA A 128 12.42 11.75 1.00
N PRO A 129 13.46 12.18 1.73
CA PRO A 129 13.71 13.59 1.97
C PRO A 129 13.92 14.36 0.67
N GLY A 130 13.30 15.53 0.56
CA GLY A 130 13.41 16.42 -0.60
C GLY A 130 12.46 16.10 -1.75
N VAL A 131 11.70 14.99 -1.69
CA VAL A 131 10.65 14.73 -2.67
C VAL A 131 9.41 15.55 -2.31
N PRO A 132 8.90 16.41 -3.23
CA PRO A 132 7.67 17.17 -3.01
C PRO A 132 6.52 16.26 -2.56
N THR A 133 5.84 16.64 -1.49
CA THR A 133 4.73 15.86 -0.93
C THR A 133 3.47 16.69 -0.87
N LEU A 134 2.33 16.08 -1.21
CA LEU A 134 1.00 16.64 -1.02
C LEU A 134 0.20 15.74 -0.07
N VAL A 135 -0.39 16.35 0.96
CA VAL A 135 -1.44 15.70 1.76
C VAL A 135 -2.76 15.86 1.00
N MET A 136 -3.30 14.75 0.52
CA MET A 136 -4.62 14.68 -0.12
C MET A 136 -5.56 13.90 0.78
N ASN A 137 -6.65 14.54 1.23
CA ASN A 137 -7.62 13.86 2.08
C ASN A 137 -8.53 12.93 1.25
N ASP A 138 -9.21 12.03 1.93
CA ASP A 138 -10.23 11.20 1.30
C ASP A 138 -11.55 12.00 1.24
N PRO A 139 -12.10 12.30 0.04
CA PRO A 139 -13.33 13.09 -0.08
C PRO A 139 -14.55 12.43 0.57
N ALA A 140 -15.47 13.24 1.08
CA ALA A 140 -16.76 12.81 1.62
C ALA A 140 -17.68 12.26 0.53
N ALA A 141 -18.71 11.52 0.92
CA ALA A 141 -19.62 10.85 -0.03
C ALA A 141 -20.78 11.74 -0.51
N SER A 142 -21.27 12.62 0.36
CA SER A 142 -22.45 13.46 0.13
C SER A 142 -22.33 14.74 0.95
N ASP A 143 -22.85 15.83 0.38
CA ASP A 143 -22.87 17.15 1.00
C ASP A 143 -24.28 17.54 1.52
N SER A 144 -25.27 16.65 1.42
CA SER A 144 -26.65 16.96 1.80
C SER A 144 -26.88 16.83 3.32
N ALA A 145 -26.58 17.92 4.02
CA ALA A 145 -26.74 18.03 5.47
C ALA A 145 -28.16 17.70 5.97
N ASP A 146 -29.19 18.16 5.25
CA ASP A 146 -30.59 17.94 5.63
C ASP A 146 -31.02 16.47 5.50
N GLN A 147 -30.56 15.78 4.45
CA GLN A 147 -30.84 14.36 4.29
C GLN A 147 -30.16 13.54 5.39
N ILE A 148 -28.91 13.89 5.71
CA ILE A 148 -28.14 13.25 6.78
C ILE A 148 -28.84 13.45 8.13
N ALA A 149 -29.28 14.67 8.42
CA ALA A 149 -30.04 15.00 9.62
C ALA A 149 -31.34 14.19 9.73
N ALA A 150 -32.14 14.13 8.67
CA ALA A 150 -33.37 13.32 8.64
C ALA A 150 -33.11 11.81 8.85
N ILE A 151 -31.97 11.28 8.37
CA ILE A 151 -31.58 9.89 8.63
C ILE A 151 -31.24 9.68 10.11
N VAL A 152 -30.49 10.62 10.72
CA VAL A 152 -30.18 10.56 12.15
C VAL A 152 -31.44 10.54 12.99
N ASP A 153 -32.37 11.46 12.74
CA ASP A 153 -33.60 11.59 13.54
C ASP A 153 -34.40 10.28 13.54
N ARG A 154 -34.54 9.62 12.37
CA ARG A 154 -35.19 8.30 12.28
C ARG A 154 -34.46 7.22 13.09
N LYS A 155 -33.13 7.19 13.05
CA LYS A 155 -32.33 6.21 13.80
C LYS A 155 -32.42 6.43 15.31
N VAL A 156 -32.46 7.69 15.74
CA VAL A 156 -32.64 8.07 17.15
C VAL A 156 -34.02 7.67 17.64
N GLU A 157 -35.08 8.03 16.92
CA GLU A 157 -36.45 7.67 17.27
C GLU A 157 -36.61 6.15 17.40
N ARG A 158 -36.07 5.39 16.43
CA ARG A 158 -36.05 3.94 16.50
C ARG A 158 -35.33 3.43 17.75
N SER A 159 -34.13 3.93 18.03
CA SER A 159 -33.33 3.44 19.18
C SER A 159 -33.97 3.80 20.53
N LEU A 160 -34.60 4.98 20.64
CA LEU A 160 -35.32 5.40 21.84
C LEU A 160 -36.58 4.55 22.07
N SER A 161 -37.34 4.27 21.01
CA SER A 161 -38.59 3.50 21.08
C SER A 161 -38.37 2.01 21.34
N THR A 162 -37.35 1.40 20.72
CA THR A 162 -37.06 -0.03 20.90
C THR A 162 -36.17 -0.34 22.10
N ARG A 163 -35.49 0.68 22.64
CA ARG A 163 -34.39 0.51 23.61
C ARG A 163 -33.28 -0.41 23.07
N GLU A 164 -33.06 -0.40 21.76
CA GLU A 164 -31.97 -1.11 21.11
C GLU A 164 -31.01 -0.11 20.46
N ILE A 165 -29.70 -0.37 20.57
CA ILE A 165 -28.66 0.41 19.88
C ILE A 165 -28.02 -0.50 18.85
N ASP A 166 -28.33 -0.22 17.59
CA ASP A 166 -27.69 -0.86 16.45
C ASP A 166 -26.31 -0.25 16.23
N VAL A 167 -25.29 -1.09 16.42
CA VAL A 167 -23.87 -0.76 16.26
C VAL A 167 -23.34 -1.47 15.04
N CYS A 168 -22.54 -0.81 14.22
CA CYS A 168 -21.81 -1.46 13.14
C CYS A 168 -20.29 -1.32 13.26
N TRP A 169 -19.60 -2.30 12.69
CA TRP A 169 -18.19 -2.25 12.36
C TRP A 169 -18.00 -2.77 10.93
N PHE A 170 -17.26 -2.04 10.10
CA PHE A 170 -17.03 -2.43 8.70
C PHE A 170 -15.62 -2.14 8.20
N GLY A 171 -15.14 -2.97 7.29
CA GLY A 171 -13.89 -2.74 6.54
C GLY A 171 -12.97 -3.96 6.54
N VAL A 172 -11.70 -3.74 6.21
CA VAL A 172 -10.70 -4.82 6.24
C VAL A 172 -10.38 -5.16 7.70
N GLY A 173 -10.69 -6.40 8.10
CA GLY A 173 -10.60 -6.87 9.48
C GLY A 173 -9.23 -7.37 9.90
N ASP A 174 -8.29 -7.49 8.98
CA ASP A 174 -6.95 -8.00 9.24
C ASP A 174 -5.85 -7.18 8.55
N ASN A 175 -4.63 -7.34 9.07
CA ASN A 175 -3.41 -6.88 8.43
C ASN A 175 -2.32 -7.93 8.68
N SER A 176 -1.48 -8.18 7.68
CA SER A 176 -0.44 -9.20 7.78
C SER A 176 0.71 -8.84 8.72
N HIS A 177 0.84 -7.56 9.09
CA HIS A 177 1.94 -7.04 9.91
C HIS A 177 1.47 -6.48 11.25
N PHE A 178 0.23 -6.04 11.34
CA PHE A 178 -0.31 -5.30 12.47
C PHE A 178 -1.56 -5.96 13.07
N ALA A 179 -1.65 -5.97 14.39
CA ALA A 179 -2.86 -6.40 15.09
C ALA A 179 -3.89 -5.25 15.10
N VAL A 180 -4.57 -5.06 13.97
CA VAL A 180 -5.59 -4.01 13.76
C VAL A 180 -6.93 -4.60 13.32
N GLY A 181 -7.93 -3.75 13.10
CA GLY A 181 -9.20 -4.14 12.50
C GLY A 181 -10.08 -4.88 13.51
N LEU A 182 -10.33 -6.18 13.29
CA LEU A 182 -11.06 -7.00 14.25
C LEU A 182 -10.30 -7.18 15.57
N SER A 183 -8.96 -7.12 15.53
CA SER A 183 -8.16 -7.14 16.77
C SER A 183 -8.45 -5.92 17.65
N ASP A 184 -8.57 -4.73 17.05
CA ASP A 184 -8.98 -3.50 17.77
C ASP A 184 -10.43 -3.62 18.26
N LEU A 185 -11.35 -4.07 17.41
CA LEU A 185 -12.75 -4.30 17.79
C LEU A 185 -12.87 -5.16 19.05
N LEU A 186 -12.18 -6.31 19.06
CA LEU A 186 -12.19 -7.25 20.18
C LEU A 186 -11.55 -6.64 21.42
N ALA A 187 -10.41 -5.96 21.28
CA ALA A 187 -9.68 -5.34 22.39
C ALA A 187 -10.51 -4.26 23.10
N PHE A 188 -11.32 -3.50 22.36
CA PHE A 188 -12.14 -2.41 22.89
C PHE A 188 -13.62 -2.80 23.08
N SER A 189 -14.01 -4.05 22.82
CA SER A 189 -15.40 -4.53 22.85
C SER A 189 -16.13 -4.26 24.17
N ARG A 190 -15.43 -4.30 25.31
CA ARG A 190 -16.00 -3.98 26.64
C ARG A 190 -16.58 -2.57 26.74
N ARG A 191 -16.14 -1.62 25.89
CA ARG A 191 -16.72 -0.27 25.81
C ARG A 191 -18.17 -0.33 25.30
N LEU A 192 -18.48 -1.25 24.38
CA LEU A 192 -19.84 -1.43 23.88
C LEU A 192 -20.77 -2.01 24.95
N SER A 193 -20.30 -2.91 25.80
CA SER A 193 -21.11 -3.45 26.91
C SER A 193 -21.57 -2.37 27.89
N ARG A 194 -20.85 -1.25 27.98
CA ARG A 194 -21.26 -0.14 28.83
C ARG A 194 -22.45 0.64 28.26
N LEU A 195 -22.79 0.48 26.98
CA LEU A 195 -24.05 1.02 26.45
C LEU A 195 -25.27 0.36 27.11
N GLU A 196 -25.12 -0.88 27.60
CA GLU A 196 -26.20 -1.63 28.24
C GLU A 196 -26.50 -1.13 29.67
N THR A 197 -25.63 -0.32 30.29
CA THR A 197 -25.80 0.13 31.68
C THR A 197 -26.98 1.08 31.89
N ARG A 198 -27.55 1.62 30.81
CA ARG A 198 -28.73 2.51 30.83
C ARG A 198 -30.00 1.82 30.30
N GLY A 199 -30.02 0.48 30.29
CA GLY A 199 -31.19 -0.30 29.89
C GLY A 199 -31.38 -0.44 28.39
N TYR A 200 -30.33 -0.22 27.60
CA TYR A 200 -30.33 -0.53 26.17
C TYR A 200 -29.82 -1.96 25.91
N SER A 201 -30.33 -2.59 24.86
CA SER A 201 -29.75 -3.80 24.27
C SER A 201 -28.82 -3.42 23.12
N VAL A 202 -27.63 -4.01 23.05
CA VAL A 202 -26.66 -3.75 21.98
C VAL A 202 -26.69 -4.86 20.94
N ARG A 203 -26.78 -4.47 19.66
CA ARG A 203 -26.65 -5.38 18.51
C ARG A 203 -25.51 -4.92 17.61
N LEU A 204 -24.45 -5.73 17.51
CA LEU A 204 -23.29 -5.43 16.68
C LEU A 204 -23.37 -6.12 15.31
N ALA A 205 -23.41 -5.37 14.21
CA ALA A 205 -23.23 -5.91 12.87
C ALA A 205 -21.78 -5.74 12.39
N ILE A 206 -21.11 -6.83 12.03
CA ILE A 206 -19.73 -6.85 11.54
C ILE A 206 -19.72 -7.17 10.05
N ARG A 207 -19.07 -6.31 9.24
CA ARG A 207 -18.81 -6.55 7.81
C ARG A 207 -17.32 -6.54 7.52
N THR A 208 -16.74 -7.68 7.20
CA THR A 208 -15.29 -7.81 7.00
C THR A 208 -14.94 -8.69 5.81
N ASN A 209 -13.70 -8.62 5.32
CA ASN A 209 -13.17 -9.57 4.35
C ASN A 209 -13.03 -10.99 4.94
N ALA A 210 -13.27 -12.03 4.12
CA ALA A 210 -13.19 -13.43 4.55
C ALA A 210 -11.86 -13.82 5.19
N ARG A 211 -10.73 -13.29 4.70
CA ARG A 211 -9.39 -13.57 5.23
C ARG A 211 -9.23 -13.22 6.72
N ALA A 212 -9.96 -12.23 7.21
CA ALA A 212 -9.92 -11.86 8.63
C ALA A 212 -10.61 -12.87 9.57
N LEU A 213 -11.44 -13.76 9.01
CA LEU A 213 -12.26 -14.74 9.73
C LEU A 213 -11.52 -16.05 9.99
N SER A 214 -10.34 -15.93 10.58
CA SER A 214 -9.59 -17.10 11.07
C SER A 214 -10.34 -17.81 12.21
N ALA A 215 -10.01 -19.07 12.46
CA ALA A 215 -10.58 -19.84 13.57
C ALA A 215 -10.37 -19.14 14.93
N ASP A 216 -9.19 -18.54 15.16
CA ASP A 216 -8.92 -17.77 16.38
C ASP A 216 -9.81 -16.51 16.46
N THR A 217 -9.92 -15.76 15.37
CA THR A 217 -10.77 -14.57 15.32
C THR A 217 -12.22 -14.93 15.63
N LEU A 218 -12.75 -15.99 15.02
CA LEU A 218 -14.13 -16.46 15.24
C LEU A 218 -14.34 -16.92 16.70
N ALA A 219 -13.38 -17.67 17.26
CA ALA A 219 -13.43 -18.09 18.66
C ALA A 219 -13.44 -16.90 19.62
N ARG A 220 -12.73 -15.81 19.30
CA ARG A 220 -12.73 -14.57 20.09
C ARG A 220 -14.03 -13.78 19.93
N LEU A 221 -14.59 -13.71 18.71
CA LEU A 221 -15.89 -13.08 18.46
C LEU A 221 -17.02 -13.80 19.21
N ASN A 222 -17.00 -15.13 19.27
CA ASN A 222 -17.97 -15.93 20.05
C ASN A 222 -17.95 -15.63 21.56
N ARG A 223 -16.94 -14.91 22.07
CA ARG A 223 -16.83 -14.50 23.48
C ARG A 223 -17.32 -13.08 23.74
N LEU A 224 -17.81 -12.38 22.73
CA LEU A 224 -18.41 -11.07 22.91
C LEU A 224 -19.64 -11.18 23.84
N PRO A 225 -19.82 -10.25 24.78
CA PRO A 225 -20.90 -10.34 25.78
C PRO A 225 -22.27 -9.87 25.25
N PHE A 226 -22.37 -9.48 23.98
CA PHE A 226 -23.59 -8.96 23.35
C PHE A 226 -23.84 -9.66 22.01
N ARG A 227 -25.06 -9.50 21.47
CA ARG A 227 -25.46 -10.10 20.20
C ARG A 227 -24.68 -9.48 19.05
N TYR A 228 -24.20 -10.31 18.13
CA TYR A 228 -23.61 -9.83 16.89
C TYR A 228 -24.03 -10.64 15.67
N SER A 229 -23.98 -10.00 14.51
CA SER A 229 -24.03 -10.65 13.20
C SER A 229 -22.71 -10.44 12.48
N LEU A 230 -22.34 -11.39 11.63
CA LEU A 230 -21.10 -11.37 10.89
C LEU A 230 -21.36 -11.78 9.45
N ASP A 231 -21.02 -10.90 8.51
CA ASP A 231 -21.15 -11.16 7.08
C ASP A 231 -19.90 -10.65 6.34
N GLU A 232 -19.68 -11.18 5.14
CA GLU A 232 -18.59 -10.70 4.28
C GLU A 232 -18.86 -9.26 3.82
N TRP A 233 -17.80 -8.48 3.72
CA TRP A 233 -17.85 -7.10 3.26
C TRP A 233 -18.10 -7.02 1.75
N SER A 234 -19.08 -6.21 1.37
CA SER A 234 -19.29 -5.68 0.03
C SER A 234 -19.74 -4.23 0.15
N LEU A 235 -19.73 -3.47 -0.96
CA LEU A 235 -20.21 -2.09 -0.96
C LEU A 235 -21.68 -2.02 -0.52
N ASP A 236 -22.54 -2.83 -1.12
CA ASP A 236 -23.97 -2.91 -0.77
C ASP A 236 -24.18 -3.35 0.69
N ALA A 237 -23.31 -4.21 1.23
CA ALA A 237 -23.39 -4.61 2.62
C ALA A 237 -22.95 -3.49 3.56
N GLU A 238 -21.90 -2.73 3.21
CA GLU A 238 -21.46 -1.53 3.94
C GLU A 238 -22.56 -0.47 3.98
N GLU A 239 -23.17 -0.15 2.84
CA GLU A 239 -24.25 0.83 2.74
C GLU A 239 -25.47 0.42 3.58
N ARG A 240 -25.88 -0.86 3.49
CA ARG A 240 -27.00 -1.38 4.29
C ARG A 240 -26.74 -1.29 5.79
N ILE A 241 -25.58 -1.74 6.28
CA ILE A 241 -25.33 -1.69 7.73
C ILE A 241 -25.20 -0.26 8.24
N LEU A 242 -24.68 0.66 7.42
CA LEU A 242 -24.57 2.07 7.78
C LEU A 242 -25.96 2.70 7.82
N HIS A 243 -26.82 2.40 6.85
CA HIS A 243 -28.21 2.83 6.85
C HIS A 243 -28.97 2.34 8.11
N ASP A 244 -28.71 1.11 8.55
CA ASP A 244 -29.48 0.50 9.64
C ASP A 244 -28.95 0.83 11.05
N SER A 245 -27.68 1.24 11.16
CA SER A 245 -27.01 1.42 12.46
C SER A 245 -27.03 2.87 12.94
N LEU A 246 -27.30 3.06 14.23
CA LEU A 246 -27.19 4.36 14.90
C LEU A 246 -25.72 4.72 15.16
N VAL A 247 -24.88 3.74 15.48
CA VAL A 247 -23.47 3.96 15.85
C VAL A 247 -22.53 3.13 14.99
N SER A 248 -21.45 3.72 14.51
CA SER A 248 -20.28 3.03 13.99
C SER A 248 -19.20 3.01 15.06
N PHE A 249 -18.83 1.81 15.50
CA PHE A 249 -17.76 1.64 16.48
C PHE A 249 -16.42 1.49 15.77
N LEU A 250 -15.58 2.51 15.86
CA LEU A 250 -14.30 2.62 15.15
C LEU A 250 -13.13 2.72 16.15
N PRO A 251 -12.82 1.65 16.91
CA PRO A 251 -11.73 1.67 17.87
C PRO A 251 -10.36 1.70 17.16
N THR A 252 -9.40 2.37 17.78
CA THR A 252 -8.03 2.45 17.26
C THR A 252 -6.98 2.29 18.37
N SER A 253 -6.03 1.36 18.18
CA SER A 253 -4.96 1.07 19.15
C SER A 253 -3.82 2.09 19.19
N GLY A 254 -3.70 2.96 18.17
CA GLY A 254 -2.62 3.95 18.11
C GLY A 254 -1.23 3.39 17.83
N GLN A 255 -1.12 2.20 17.22
CA GLN A 255 0.15 1.73 16.63
C GLN A 255 0.48 2.52 15.35
N ALA A 256 1.75 2.46 14.87
CA ALA A 256 2.24 3.26 13.74
C ALA A 256 1.28 3.24 12.54
N PHE A 257 0.89 2.04 12.10
CA PHE A 257 -0.09 1.82 11.03
C PHE A 257 -1.44 2.53 11.23
N SER A 258 -1.93 2.60 12.46
CA SER A 258 -3.23 3.20 12.77
C SER A 258 -3.16 4.73 12.88
N ARG A 259 -1.99 5.30 13.24
CA ARG A 259 -1.82 6.74 13.43
C ARG A 259 -1.86 7.55 12.14
N THR A 260 -1.59 6.91 11.01
CA THR A 260 -1.57 7.56 9.69
C THR A 260 -2.85 7.35 8.89
N LYS A 261 -3.82 6.60 9.42
CA LYS A 261 -5.08 6.32 8.73
C LYS A 261 -5.87 7.61 8.45
N SER A 262 -6.53 7.64 7.30
CA SER A 262 -7.40 8.73 6.91
C SER A 262 -8.71 8.74 7.71
N LEU A 263 -9.49 9.81 7.51
CA LEU A 263 -10.80 10.00 8.12
C LEU A 263 -11.91 9.20 7.43
N ASN A 264 -11.62 8.42 6.39
CA ASN A 264 -12.64 7.87 5.49
C ASN A 264 -13.74 7.06 6.18
N ARG A 265 -13.43 6.15 7.11
CA ARG A 265 -14.43 5.35 7.82
C ARG A 265 -15.34 6.23 8.67
N ALA A 266 -14.79 7.24 9.34
CA ALA A 266 -15.57 8.15 10.15
C ALA A 266 -16.45 9.06 9.27
N LEU A 267 -15.90 9.65 8.22
CA LEU A 267 -16.67 10.49 7.28
C LEU A 267 -17.76 9.69 6.57
N THR A 268 -17.46 8.48 6.09
CA THR A 268 -18.47 7.59 5.49
C THR A 268 -19.59 7.26 6.48
N SER A 269 -19.27 7.04 7.76
CA SER A 269 -20.29 6.78 8.79
C SER A 269 -21.17 8.01 9.04
N LEU A 270 -20.55 9.18 9.22
CA LEU A 270 -21.28 10.43 9.46
C LEU A 270 -22.14 10.84 8.26
N CYS A 271 -21.64 10.69 7.02
CA CYS A 271 -22.40 10.92 5.79
C CYS A 271 -23.59 9.95 5.62
N ALA A 272 -23.58 8.80 6.31
CA ALA A 272 -24.72 7.89 6.35
C ALA A 272 -25.69 8.17 7.53
N GLY A 273 -25.50 9.28 8.24
CA GLY A 273 -26.27 9.61 9.44
C GLY A 273 -26.01 8.67 10.61
N THR A 274 -24.81 8.08 10.67
CA THR A 274 -24.39 7.18 11.76
C THR A 274 -23.40 7.90 12.67
N GLN A 275 -23.68 7.93 13.97
CA GLN A 275 -22.76 8.50 14.95
C GLN A 275 -21.47 7.69 15.00
N VAL A 276 -20.35 8.34 15.29
CA VAL A 276 -19.06 7.64 15.41
C VAL A 276 -18.65 7.56 16.88
N LEU A 277 -18.46 6.33 17.36
CA LEU A 277 -17.84 6.04 18.65
C LEU A 277 -16.43 5.51 18.40
N SER A 278 -15.41 6.31 18.70
CA SER A 278 -14.00 5.96 18.49
C SER A 278 -13.25 5.92 19.82
N ALA A 279 -13.00 4.70 20.30
CA ALA A 279 -12.21 4.45 21.50
C ALA A 279 -10.70 4.34 21.18
N GLY A 280 -9.86 4.67 22.17
CA GLY A 280 -8.41 4.55 22.07
C GLY A 280 -7.73 5.82 21.55
N TYR A 281 -6.85 5.66 20.55
CA TYR A 281 -6.07 6.75 19.98
C TYR A 281 -6.97 7.80 19.29
N PRO A 282 -6.70 9.11 19.43
CA PRO A 282 -7.53 10.17 18.87
C PRO A 282 -7.33 10.35 17.36
N LEU A 283 -7.53 9.28 16.57
CA LEU A 283 -7.33 9.32 15.12
C LEU A 283 -8.17 10.41 14.43
N TYR A 284 -9.39 10.62 14.93
CA TYR A 284 -10.39 11.51 14.34
C TYR A 284 -10.45 12.89 15.00
N GLU A 285 -9.35 13.35 15.60
CA GLU A 285 -9.28 14.64 16.31
C GLU A 285 -9.69 15.84 15.45
N ARG A 286 -9.35 15.83 14.15
CA ARG A 286 -9.74 16.89 13.19
C ARG A 286 -11.25 17.08 13.03
N ILE A 287 -12.05 16.08 13.41
CA ILE A 287 -13.51 16.10 13.34
C ILE A 287 -14.13 15.86 14.72
N ALA A 288 -13.39 16.14 15.80
CA ALA A 288 -13.74 15.75 17.17
C ALA A 288 -15.12 16.23 17.64
N SER A 289 -15.65 17.35 17.13
CA SER A 289 -17.00 17.84 17.45
C SER A 289 -18.09 16.81 17.11
N PHE A 290 -17.84 15.90 16.15
CA PHE A 290 -18.76 14.85 15.71
C PHE A 290 -18.38 13.44 16.18
N ILE A 291 -17.37 13.28 17.04
CA ILE A 291 -16.85 11.96 17.46
C ILE A 291 -17.04 11.73 18.95
N TYR A 292 -17.79 10.71 19.32
CA TYR A 292 -17.80 10.23 20.70
C TYR A 292 -16.53 9.45 21.00
N ARG A 293 -15.89 9.78 22.13
CA ARG A 293 -14.76 9.02 22.68
C ARG A 293 -15.16 8.19 23.88
N ASP A 294 -16.23 8.60 24.56
CA ASP A 294 -16.84 7.88 25.66
C ASP A 294 -18.28 7.49 25.32
N GLU A 295 -18.60 6.24 25.61
CA GLU A 295 -19.93 5.67 25.46
C GLU A 295 -20.97 6.30 26.41
N LEU A 296 -20.55 6.78 27.58
CA LEU A 296 -21.48 7.40 28.54
C LEU A 296 -21.93 8.78 28.06
N ASP A 297 -21.01 9.58 27.50
CA ASP A 297 -21.34 10.85 26.84
C ASP A 297 -22.35 10.62 25.71
N PHE A 298 -22.15 9.57 24.91
CA PHE A 298 -23.09 9.20 23.86
C PHE A 298 -24.49 8.84 24.40
N LEU A 299 -24.56 8.06 25.48
CA LEU A 299 -25.84 7.69 26.09
C LEU A 299 -26.55 8.91 26.72
N ASP A 300 -25.81 9.79 27.36
CA ASP A 300 -26.37 11.00 27.96
C ASP A 300 -26.92 11.94 26.88
N ASP A 301 -26.19 12.14 25.78
CA ASP A 301 -26.66 12.91 24.62
C ASP A 301 -27.86 12.24 23.92
N LEU A 302 -27.85 10.90 23.79
CA LEU A 302 -28.98 10.15 23.22
C LEU A 302 -30.26 10.36 24.08
N ALA A 303 -30.13 10.31 25.40
CA ALA A 303 -31.26 10.41 26.32
C ALA A 303 -31.96 11.78 26.26
N VAL A 304 -31.22 12.84 25.92
CA VAL A 304 -31.77 14.21 25.79
C VAL A 304 -31.91 14.67 24.34
N ASN A 305 -31.77 13.75 23.37
CA ASN A 305 -31.81 14.03 21.93
C ASN A 305 -30.84 15.14 21.49
N ARG A 306 -29.61 15.13 22.00
CA ARG A 306 -28.54 16.09 21.69
C ARG A 306 -27.32 15.42 21.07
N LEU A 307 -27.54 14.40 20.25
CA LEU A 307 -26.42 13.73 19.60
C LEU A 307 -25.56 14.72 18.80
N ARG A 308 -24.23 14.50 18.80
CA ARG A 308 -23.25 15.37 18.14
C ARG A 308 -23.56 15.67 16.68
N LEU A 309 -23.93 14.66 15.90
CA LEU A 309 -24.52 14.87 14.57
C LEU A 309 -26.04 14.81 14.72
N ARG A 310 -26.71 15.92 14.44
CA ARG A 310 -28.18 16.10 14.46
C ARG A 310 -28.57 17.29 13.57
N SER A 311 -29.87 17.50 13.41
CA SER A 311 -30.46 18.61 12.65
C SER A 311 -29.87 19.99 13.00
N ASP A 312 -29.75 20.33 14.28
CA ASP A 312 -29.21 21.64 14.71
C ASP A 312 -27.72 21.86 14.36
N THR A 313 -26.97 20.77 14.17
CA THR A 313 -25.51 20.80 13.90
C THR A 313 -25.20 20.51 12.43
N SER A 314 -26.21 20.33 11.58
CA SER A 314 -26.04 19.90 10.19
C SER A 314 -25.26 20.93 9.37
N ALA A 315 -25.47 22.23 9.62
CA ALA A 315 -24.75 23.32 8.98
C ALA A 315 -23.26 23.35 9.39
N GLU A 316 -22.97 23.13 10.68
CA GLU A 316 -21.60 23.00 11.18
C GLU A 316 -20.90 21.79 10.53
N PHE A 317 -21.60 20.65 10.45
CA PHE A 317 -21.09 19.45 9.81
C PHE A 317 -20.79 19.67 8.33
N SER A 318 -21.67 20.35 7.59
CA SER A 318 -21.44 20.72 6.18
C SER A 318 -20.20 21.61 6.03
N GLY A 319 -20.03 22.60 6.91
CA GLY A 319 -18.84 23.44 6.95
C GLY A 319 -17.56 22.62 7.20
N LEU A 320 -17.62 21.65 8.11
CA LEU A 320 -16.51 20.75 8.39
C LEU A 320 -16.19 19.84 7.19
N LEU A 321 -17.20 19.26 6.53
CA LEU A 321 -17.02 18.43 5.33
C LEU A 321 -16.29 19.20 4.23
N LYS A 322 -16.64 20.48 4.03
CA LYS A 322 -15.93 21.35 3.09
C LYS A 322 -14.44 21.44 3.44
N GLN A 323 -14.11 21.65 4.71
CA GLN A 323 -12.73 21.80 5.18
C GLN A 323 -11.89 20.51 5.13
N VAL A 324 -12.48 19.33 5.30
CA VAL A 324 -11.71 18.08 5.51
C VAL A 324 -11.91 17.01 4.43
N GLY A 325 -12.88 17.19 3.53
CA GLY A 325 -13.26 16.18 2.55
C GLY A 325 -13.99 16.72 1.32
N SER A 326 -13.78 17.98 0.93
CA SER A 326 -14.37 18.56 -0.28
C SER A 326 -13.72 17.99 -1.54
N ALA A 327 -14.47 17.21 -2.32
CA ALA A 327 -13.98 16.67 -3.59
C ALA A 327 -13.53 17.75 -4.60
N PRO A 328 -14.26 18.88 -4.77
CA PRO A 328 -13.79 20.00 -5.61
C PRO A 328 -12.46 20.61 -5.14
N GLU A 329 -12.29 20.80 -3.82
CA GLU A 329 -11.06 21.41 -3.28
C GLU A 329 -9.87 20.45 -3.39
N GLU A 330 -10.05 19.17 -3.08
CA GLU A 330 -9.00 18.15 -3.23
C GLU A 330 -8.57 18.00 -4.70
N ALA A 331 -9.52 18.03 -5.65
CA ALA A 331 -9.21 18.04 -7.08
C ALA A 331 -8.40 19.28 -7.49
N SER A 332 -8.80 20.45 -7.02
CA SER A 332 -8.13 21.73 -7.32
C SER A 332 -6.72 21.77 -6.73
N HIS A 333 -6.53 21.32 -5.49
CA HIS A 333 -5.23 21.21 -4.85
C HIS A 333 -4.31 20.22 -5.56
N LEU A 334 -4.82 19.05 -5.96
CA LEU A 334 -4.06 18.08 -6.74
C LEU A 334 -3.58 18.68 -8.07
N LEU A 335 -4.47 19.34 -8.82
CA LEU A 335 -4.11 19.93 -10.12
C LEU A 335 -3.10 21.07 -9.98
N ALA A 336 -3.29 21.96 -8.99
CA ALA A 336 -2.35 23.05 -8.72
C ALA A 336 -0.98 22.51 -8.29
N PHE A 337 -0.95 21.44 -7.50
CA PHE A 337 0.29 20.77 -7.11
C PHE A 337 0.99 20.15 -8.32
N LEU A 338 0.28 19.39 -9.14
CA LEU A 338 0.85 18.75 -10.33
C LEU A 338 1.34 19.77 -11.37
N ALA A 339 0.66 20.91 -11.52
CA ALA A 339 1.12 22.01 -12.37
C ALA A 339 2.50 22.52 -11.91
N LYS A 340 2.67 22.76 -10.60
CA LYS A 340 3.98 23.14 -10.03
C LYS A 340 5.05 22.07 -10.24
N ILE A 341 4.71 20.79 -10.15
CA ILE A 341 5.64 19.70 -10.43
C ILE A 341 6.05 19.72 -11.92
N SER A 342 5.10 19.95 -12.81
CA SER A 342 5.35 20.04 -14.25
C SER A 342 6.27 21.21 -14.61
N GLU A 343 6.07 22.38 -13.99
CA GLU A 343 6.92 23.57 -14.21
C GLU A 343 8.37 23.37 -13.74
N ASN A 344 8.57 22.59 -12.67
CA ASN A 344 9.90 22.33 -12.09
C ASN A 344 10.59 21.09 -12.68
N THR A 345 9.88 20.30 -13.48
CA THR A 345 10.49 19.15 -14.15
C THR A 345 11.27 19.69 -15.35
N GLU A 346 12.55 20.02 -15.13
CA GLU A 346 13.45 20.36 -16.22
C GLU A 346 13.45 19.22 -17.24
N ASP A 347 13.35 19.57 -18.53
CA ASP A 347 13.59 18.68 -19.67
C ASP A 347 15.07 18.28 -19.70
N LYS A 348 15.54 17.59 -18.66
CA LYS A 348 16.79 16.86 -18.75
C LYS A 348 16.43 15.55 -19.42
N PRO A 349 16.83 15.33 -20.68
CA PRO A 349 16.87 14.00 -21.25
C PRO A 349 17.87 13.24 -20.40
N ASN A 350 17.36 12.64 -19.33
CA ASN A 350 18.10 11.71 -18.54
C ASN A 350 18.41 10.59 -19.52
N SER A 351 19.68 10.43 -19.89
CA SER A 351 20.18 9.28 -20.66
C SER A 351 20.11 8.02 -19.78
N ILE A 352 19.03 7.85 -19.01
CA ILE A 352 18.71 6.66 -18.27
C ILE A 352 18.61 5.57 -19.32
N SER A 353 19.42 4.55 -19.11
CA SER A 353 19.43 3.38 -19.94
C SER A 353 18.03 2.81 -20.09
N GLN A 354 17.64 2.53 -21.33
CA GLN A 354 16.38 1.87 -21.64
C GLN A 354 16.38 0.38 -21.27
N HIS A 355 17.45 -0.12 -20.66
CA HIS A 355 17.62 -1.54 -20.36
C HIS A 355 17.46 -1.83 -18.87
N PHE A 356 16.49 -2.68 -18.56
CA PHE A 356 16.20 -3.15 -17.21
C PHE A 356 16.53 -4.64 -17.08
N ALA A 357 16.96 -5.06 -15.90
CA ALA A 357 17.01 -6.45 -15.47
C ALA A 357 16.23 -6.64 -14.16
N ILE A 358 15.37 -7.67 -14.11
CA ILE A 358 14.75 -8.15 -12.88
C ILE A 358 15.50 -9.36 -12.35
N ILE A 359 16.09 -9.20 -11.18
CA ILE A 359 16.75 -10.27 -10.43
C ILE A 359 15.70 -10.92 -9.53
N HIS A 360 15.31 -12.14 -9.87
CA HIS A 360 14.41 -12.93 -9.06
C HIS A 360 15.15 -13.54 -7.87
N GLY A 361 14.68 -13.22 -6.66
CA GLY A 361 15.18 -13.74 -5.39
C GLY A 361 14.63 -15.14 -5.04
N GLN A 362 14.56 -15.45 -3.75
CA GLN A 362 14.00 -16.71 -3.26
C GLN A 362 12.49 -16.78 -3.44
N LYS A 363 11.77 -15.69 -3.15
CA LYS A 363 10.31 -15.61 -3.33
C LYS A 363 9.98 -14.51 -4.33
N SER A 364 9.90 -14.88 -5.59
CA SER A 364 9.47 -14.00 -6.69
C SER A 364 8.12 -14.43 -7.25
N ASP A 365 7.39 -13.48 -7.83
CA ASP A 365 6.06 -13.72 -8.40
C ASP A 365 6.13 -13.85 -9.92
N ILE A 366 5.39 -14.82 -10.46
CA ILE A 366 5.24 -15.05 -11.90
C ILE A 366 4.76 -13.80 -12.63
N GLN A 367 3.92 -13.00 -11.97
CA GLN A 367 3.40 -11.77 -12.54
C GLN A 367 4.51 -10.74 -12.79
N VAL A 368 5.56 -10.70 -11.98
CA VAL A 368 6.70 -9.80 -12.23
C VAL A 368 7.47 -10.25 -13.48
N ARG A 369 7.67 -11.56 -13.66
CA ARG A 369 8.30 -12.10 -14.87
C ARG A 369 7.50 -11.74 -16.11
N ASP A 370 6.19 -11.97 -16.09
CA ASP A 370 5.32 -11.74 -17.25
C ASP A 370 5.24 -10.25 -17.60
N PHE A 371 5.14 -9.41 -16.57
CA PHE A 371 5.22 -7.96 -16.71
C PHE A 371 6.57 -7.52 -17.32
N SER A 372 7.69 -8.03 -16.80
CA SER A 372 9.04 -7.74 -17.31
C SER A 372 9.20 -8.10 -18.79
N ALA A 373 8.59 -9.21 -19.21
CA ALA A 373 8.62 -9.64 -20.61
C ALA A 373 7.88 -8.66 -21.53
N LYS A 374 6.70 -8.16 -21.12
CA LYS A 374 5.94 -7.12 -21.85
C LYS A 374 6.77 -5.84 -22.02
N LEU A 375 7.55 -5.50 -20.98
CA LEU A 375 8.44 -4.35 -20.93
C LEU A 375 9.79 -4.54 -21.63
N GLN A 376 10.03 -5.69 -22.25
CA GLN A 376 11.31 -6.07 -22.83
C GLN A 376 12.51 -5.98 -21.87
N ALA A 377 12.24 -6.04 -20.56
CA ALA A 377 13.26 -6.18 -19.53
C ALA A 377 13.87 -7.59 -19.60
N LEU A 378 15.13 -7.71 -19.15
CA LEU A 378 15.75 -9.00 -18.95
C LEU A 378 15.29 -9.59 -17.63
N THR A 379 15.05 -10.89 -17.61
CA THR A 379 14.76 -11.64 -16.39
C THR A 379 16.01 -12.42 -15.98
N VAL A 380 16.35 -12.38 -14.69
CA VAL A 380 17.55 -12.98 -14.14
C VAL A 380 17.17 -13.90 -13.00
N SER A 381 17.53 -15.17 -13.11
CA SER A 381 17.42 -16.13 -12.03
C SER A 381 18.59 -15.91 -11.07
N GLY A 382 18.29 -15.39 -9.88
CA GLY A 382 19.26 -15.25 -8.80
C GLY A 382 19.65 -16.61 -8.21
N PRO A 383 20.75 -16.70 -7.44
CA PRO A 383 21.25 -17.98 -6.94
C PRO A 383 20.30 -18.69 -5.97
N TYR A 384 19.37 -17.95 -5.37
CA TYR A 384 18.36 -18.45 -4.44
C TYR A 384 17.00 -18.73 -5.11
N PHE A 385 16.88 -18.47 -6.42
CA PHE A 385 15.63 -18.69 -7.15
C PHE A 385 15.46 -20.16 -7.52
N HIS A 386 14.43 -20.79 -6.97
CA HIS A 386 14.19 -22.24 -7.15
C HIS A 386 13.05 -22.58 -8.11
N ASN A 387 12.33 -21.58 -8.63
CA ASN A 387 11.27 -21.82 -9.61
C ASN A 387 11.86 -22.29 -10.95
N LYS A 388 11.14 -23.16 -11.65
CA LYS A 388 11.61 -23.80 -12.89
C LYS A 388 11.34 -22.99 -14.16
N TRP A 389 11.02 -21.71 -14.04
CA TRP A 389 10.73 -20.86 -15.19
C TRP A 389 12.01 -20.51 -15.94
N THR A 390 11.90 -20.31 -17.26
CA THR A 390 13.02 -19.85 -18.08
C THR A 390 13.24 -18.36 -17.87
N THR A 391 14.50 -17.96 -17.68
CA THR A 391 14.93 -16.56 -17.56
C THR A 391 15.93 -16.21 -18.65
N ASP A 392 16.21 -14.93 -18.87
CA ASP A 392 17.21 -14.50 -19.86
C ASP A 392 18.64 -14.75 -19.37
N ILE A 393 18.87 -14.65 -18.06
CA ILE A 393 20.16 -14.90 -17.41
C ILE A 393 19.93 -15.82 -16.22
N VAL A 394 20.88 -16.73 -15.97
CA VAL A 394 20.90 -17.59 -14.78
C VAL A 394 22.20 -17.35 -14.04
N THR A 395 22.10 -17.12 -12.74
CA THR A 395 23.26 -17.04 -11.84
C THR A 395 23.17 -18.12 -10.78
N LYS A 396 24.30 -18.78 -10.47
CA LYS A 396 24.36 -19.79 -9.42
C LYS A 396 25.62 -19.61 -8.59
N ILE A 397 25.55 -19.95 -7.32
CA ILE A 397 26.74 -20.16 -6.51
C ILE A 397 27.40 -21.45 -6.99
N ASN A 398 28.68 -21.39 -7.30
CA ASN A 398 29.45 -22.54 -7.75
C ASN A 398 29.59 -23.59 -6.62
N PRO A 399 30.02 -24.83 -6.93
CA PRO A 399 30.09 -25.89 -5.92
C PRO A 399 31.02 -25.61 -4.72
N ASN A 400 32.03 -24.73 -4.88
CA ASN A 400 32.92 -24.37 -3.78
C ASN A 400 32.36 -23.27 -2.86
N GLY A 401 31.24 -22.63 -3.23
CA GLY A 401 30.61 -21.59 -2.43
C GLY A 401 31.32 -20.24 -2.44
N LEU A 402 32.34 -20.06 -3.29
CA LEU A 402 33.20 -18.87 -3.30
C LEU A 402 33.01 -17.99 -4.53
N GLN A 403 32.30 -18.47 -5.56
CA GLN A 403 32.08 -17.70 -6.79
C GLN A 403 30.66 -17.84 -7.33
N LEU A 404 30.26 -16.86 -8.13
CA LEU A 404 29.06 -16.91 -8.95
C LEU A 404 29.39 -17.31 -10.39
N ASP A 405 28.69 -18.33 -10.88
CA ASP A 405 28.65 -18.70 -12.27
C ASP A 405 27.47 -18.00 -12.95
N ALA A 406 27.65 -17.56 -14.21
CA ALA A 406 26.61 -16.92 -15.01
C ALA A 406 26.41 -17.61 -16.35
N TRP A 407 25.15 -17.75 -16.76
CA TRP A 407 24.74 -18.24 -18.07
C TRP A 407 23.76 -17.27 -18.71
N VAL A 408 23.94 -16.99 -19.99
CA VAL A 408 23.14 -16.01 -20.73
C VAL A 408 22.41 -16.68 -21.88
N SER A 409 21.16 -16.29 -22.11
CA SER A 409 20.38 -16.71 -23.28
C SER A 409 20.87 -16.00 -24.54
N GLU A 410 20.46 -16.48 -25.72
CA GLU A 410 20.74 -15.79 -27.00
C GLU A 410 20.17 -14.36 -27.02
N LYS A 411 19.03 -14.12 -26.39
CA LYS A 411 18.45 -12.78 -26.25
C LYS A 411 19.34 -11.86 -25.40
N ALA A 412 19.86 -12.34 -24.27
CA ALA A 412 20.73 -11.55 -23.40
C ALA A 412 22.10 -11.28 -24.05
N LEU A 413 22.62 -12.22 -24.85
CA LEU A 413 23.89 -12.06 -25.57
C LEU A 413 23.92 -10.83 -26.47
N LEU A 414 22.80 -10.51 -27.13
CA LEU A 414 22.69 -9.33 -27.99
C LEU A 414 22.87 -7.99 -27.25
N ARG A 415 22.70 -7.99 -25.93
CA ARG A 415 22.85 -6.79 -25.08
C ARG A 415 24.20 -6.74 -24.35
N MET A 416 25.02 -7.78 -24.44
CA MET A 416 26.29 -7.84 -23.71
C MET A 416 27.35 -6.93 -24.31
N ALA A 417 28.23 -6.39 -23.45
CA ALA A 417 29.39 -5.63 -23.92
C ALA A 417 30.29 -6.50 -24.82
N PRO A 418 30.83 -5.94 -25.92
CA PRO A 418 31.66 -6.69 -26.87
C PRO A 418 32.83 -7.44 -26.24
N ARG A 419 33.44 -6.87 -25.18
CA ARG A 419 34.57 -7.49 -24.44
C ARG A 419 34.24 -8.86 -23.84
N PHE A 420 32.96 -9.14 -23.55
CA PHE A 420 32.55 -10.43 -23.00
C PHE A 420 32.16 -11.44 -24.08
N ALA A 421 32.03 -11.04 -25.35
CA ALA A 421 31.66 -11.95 -26.44
C ALA A 421 32.66 -13.10 -26.60
N ALA A 422 33.96 -12.82 -26.45
CA ALA A 422 35.02 -13.83 -26.47
C ALA A 422 35.05 -14.75 -25.23
N SER A 423 34.34 -14.36 -24.16
CA SER A 423 34.29 -15.11 -22.88
C SER A 423 33.12 -16.08 -22.80
N VAL A 424 32.35 -16.20 -23.88
CA VAL A 424 31.14 -17.03 -23.95
C VAL A 424 31.50 -18.46 -24.40
N GLY A 425 31.19 -19.44 -23.56
CA GLY A 425 31.46 -20.85 -23.85
C GLY A 425 30.41 -21.53 -24.73
N SER A 426 30.52 -22.85 -24.86
CA SER A 426 29.59 -23.67 -25.63
C SER A 426 28.18 -23.70 -25.03
N VAL A 427 27.17 -23.83 -25.89
CA VAL A 427 25.76 -23.91 -25.49
C VAL A 427 25.53 -25.07 -24.50
N ARG A 428 24.73 -24.82 -23.47
CA ARG A 428 24.23 -25.79 -22.49
C ARG A 428 22.72 -25.65 -22.35
N GLN A 429 22.05 -26.73 -21.95
CA GLN A 429 20.62 -26.70 -21.67
C GLN A 429 20.37 -26.57 -20.17
N ILE A 430 19.56 -25.60 -19.76
CA ILE A 430 19.14 -25.39 -18.36
C ILE A 430 17.62 -25.24 -18.38
N ASN A 431 16.90 -26.10 -17.63
CA ASN A 431 15.44 -26.12 -17.58
C ASN A 431 14.78 -26.11 -18.98
N GLY A 432 15.35 -26.85 -19.93
CA GLY A 432 14.84 -26.94 -21.30
C GLY A 432 15.30 -25.83 -22.25
N ALA A 433 15.80 -24.69 -21.74
CA ALA A 433 16.26 -23.56 -22.56
C ALA A 433 17.78 -23.59 -22.81
N ARG A 434 18.21 -22.97 -23.91
CA ARG A 434 19.62 -22.91 -24.35
C ARG A 434 20.30 -21.67 -23.77
N TYR A 435 21.42 -21.89 -23.10
CA TYR A 435 22.25 -20.82 -22.53
C TYR A 435 23.71 -21.02 -22.89
N ARG A 436 24.50 -19.96 -22.79
CA ARG A 436 25.97 -20.04 -22.90
C ARG A 436 26.61 -19.56 -21.59
N PRO A 437 27.57 -20.30 -21.01
CA PRO A 437 28.28 -19.84 -19.83
C PRO A 437 29.14 -18.62 -20.17
N VAL A 438 29.22 -17.66 -19.26
CA VAL A 438 30.08 -16.48 -19.39
C VAL A 438 31.24 -16.63 -18.42
N THR A 439 32.47 -16.56 -18.93
CA THR A 439 33.67 -16.56 -18.09
C THR A 439 33.79 -15.18 -17.43
N LEU A 440 33.56 -15.13 -16.11
CA LEU A 440 33.65 -13.90 -15.32
C LEU A 440 35.06 -13.76 -14.71
N PRO A 441 35.66 -12.56 -14.68
CA PRO A 441 36.88 -12.32 -13.92
C PRO A 441 36.71 -12.66 -12.44
N ASN A 442 37.73 -13.24 -11.80
CA ASN A 442 37.65 -13.65 -10.37
C ASN A 442 37.19 -12.52 -9.44
N ALA A 443 37.67 -11.29 -9.66
CA ALA A 443 37.27 -10.13 -8.86
C ALA A 443 35.77 -9.80 -8.98
N LEU A 444 35.15 -10.16 -10.10
CA LEU A 444 33.74 -9.93 -10.38
C LEU A 444 32.86 -11.06 -9.85
N SER A 445 33.33 -12.31 -9.91
CA SER A 445 32.56 -13.49 -9.49
C SER A 445 32.73 -13.85 -8.01
N ALA A 446 33.82 -13.42 -7.35
CA ALA A 446 34.09 -13.76 -5.97
C ALA A 446 32.99 -13.25 -5.02
N ILE A 447 32.52 -14.15 -4.16
CA ILE A 447 31.68 -13.83 -3.01
C ILE A 447 32.49 -14.09 -1.74
N SER A 448 32.30 -13.23 -0.72
CA SER A 448 32.92 -13.50 0.59
C SER A 448 32.37 -14.83 1.11
N PRO A 449 33.21 -15.72 1.67
CA PRO A 449 32.75 -16.99 2.18
C PRO A 449 31.71 -16.75 3.26
N VAL A 450 30.45 -17.01 2.94
CA VAL A 450 29.39 -17.18 3.92
C VAL A 450 29.55 -18.64 4.32
N GLU A 451 30.23 -18.90 5.44
CA GLU A 451 30.68 -20.24 5.87
C GLU A 451 29.73 -21.37 5.42
N PRO A 452 30.09 -22.13 4.35
CA PRO A 452 29.18 -23.08 3.73
C PRO A 452 29.21 -24.46 4.40
N THR A 453 29.82 -24.60 5.58
CA THR A 453 30.13 -25.90 6.19
C THR A 453 29.00 -26.47 7.06
N MET A 454 27.93 -25.70 7.31
CA MET A 454 26.77 -26.16 8.06
C MET A 454 25.55 -26.36 7.13
N PRO A 455 24.69 -27.36 7.37
CA PRO A 455 23.42 -27.48 6.65
C PRO A 455 22.73 -26.12 6.69
N GLN A 456 22.41 -25.58 5.50
CA GLN A 456 22.02 -24.17 5.30
C GLN A 456 20.85 -23.83 6.21
N SER A 457 21.16 -23.35 7.41
CA SER A 457 20.16 -22.74 8.26
C SER A 457 19.64 -21.52 7.50
N VAL A 458 18.35 -21.23 7.64
CA VAL A 458 17.75 -20.02 7.06
C VAL A 458 18.55 -18.78 7.46
N ILE A 459 19.13 -18.78 8.67
CA ILE A 459 19.98 -17.71 9.21
C ILE A 459 21.26 -17.54 8.38
N THR A 460 21.98 -18.62 8.09
CA THR A 460 23.22 -18.57 7.28
C THR A 460 22.93 -18.03 5.88
N MET A 461 21.87 -18.54 5.23
CA MET A 461 21.43 -18.05 3.93
C MET A 461 21.11 -16.54 3.99
N MET A 462 20.36 -16.11 5.00
CA MET A 462 19.98 -14.71 5.17
C MET A 462 21.17 -13.78 5.41
N SER A 463 22.20 -14.22 6.13
CA SER A 463 23.37 -13.40 6.44
C SER A 463 24.17 -12.99 5.19
N GLY A 464 24.20 -13.85 4.18
CA GLY A 464 24.88 -13.59 2.90
C GLY A 464 23.97 -13.07 1.78
N TYR A 465 22.66 -13.17 1.95
CA TYR A 465 21.68 -12.97 0.87
C TYR A 465 21.85 -11.61 0.17
N ALA A 466 21.85 -10.51 0.94
CA ALA A 466 21.97 -9.16 0.36
C ALA A 466 23.28 -8.98 -0.42
N THR A 467 24.40 -9.39 0.17
CA THR A 467 25.72 -9.32 -0.47
C THR A 467 25.80 -10.11 -1.78
N VAL A 468 25.19 -11.30 -1.82
CA VAL A 468 25.14 -12.13 -3.03
C VAL A 468 24.24 -11.50 -4.10
N MET A 469 23.08 -10.97 -3.73
CA MET A 469 22.18 -10.31 -4.68
C MET A 469 22.77 -9.01 -5.25
N ASP A 470 23.44 -8.21 -4.42
CA ASP A 470 24.17 -7.02 -4.87
C ASP A 470 25.31 -7.40 -5.81
N ARG A 471 25.99 -8.53 -5.56
CA ARG A 471 27.01 -9.07 -6.46
C ARG A 471 26.42 -9.48 -7.81
N VAL A 472 25.23 -10.08 -7.84
CA VAL A 472 24.52 -10.40 -9.09
C VAL A 472 24.21 -9.12 -9.87
N ALA A 473 23.69 -8.09 -9.23
CA ALA A 473 23.45 -6.79 -9.86
C ALA A 473 24.74 -6.20 -10.46
N HIS A 474 25.84 -6.22 -9.70
CA HIS A 474 27.13 -5.73 -10.16
C HIS A 474 27.69 -6.53 -11.35
N ILE A 475 27.52 -7.85 -11.37
CA ILE A 475 27.85 -8.69 -12.52
C ILE A 475 27.07 -8.20 -13.76
N LEU A 476 25.75 -8.03 -13.63
CA LEU A 476 24.87 -7.60 -14.72
C LEU A 476 25.26 -6.23 -15.28
N GLU A 477 25.46 -5.24 -14.41
CA GLU A 477 25.94 -3.90 -14.77
C GLU A 477 27.28 -3.93 -15.51
N THR A 478 28.15 -4.86 -15.13
CA THR A 478 29.47 -5.01 -15.77
C THR A 478 29.37 -5.66 -17.15
N ILE A 479 28.54 -6.71 -17.30
CA ILE A 479 28.40 -7.46 -18.55
C ILE A 479 27.45 -6.79 -19.55
N ILE A 480 26.48 -6.00 -19.10
CA ILE A 480 25.51 -5.27 -19.90
C ILE A 480 25.56 -3.79 -19.47
N PRO A 481 26.42 -2.97 -20.09
CA PRO A 481 26.64 -1.59 -19.70
C PRO A 481 25.33 -0.79 -19.68
N GLY A 482 25.13 -0.05 -18.59
CA GLY A 482 23.95 0.79 -18.40
C GLY A 482 22.71 0.02 -17.92
N ILE A 483 22.70 -1.30 -17.79
CA ILE A 483 21.50 -1.99 -17.30
C ILE A 483 21.14 -1.53 -15.88
N GLN A 484 19.86 -1.20 -15.65
CA GLN A 484 19.34 -0.95 -14.31
C GLN A 484 18.80 -2.26 -13.73
N CYS A 485 19.35 -2.67 -12.58
CA CYS A 485 18.95 -3.89 -11.91
C CYS A 485 17.91 -3.60 -10.82
N ILE A 486 16.82 -4.36 -10.82
CA ILE A 486 15.77 -4.30 -9.80
C ILE A 486 15.60 -5.70 -9.22
N THR A 487 15.47 -5.83 -7.90
CA THR A 487 15.32 -7.13 -7.24
C THR A 487 13.85 -7.42 -6.94
N ASP A 488 13.31 -8.54 -7.43
CA ASP A 488 12.00 -9.04 -7.03
C ASP A 488 12.14 -10.06 -5.89
N GLU A 489 11.92 -9.60 -4.65
CA GLU A 489 11.96 -10.42 -3.45
C GLU A 489 10.77 -10.12 -2.53
N ARG A 490 10.03 -11.17 -2.16
CA ARG A 490 8.84 -11.12 -1.30
C ARG A 490 9.01 -11.88 0.01
N LEU A 491 10.22 -12.31 0.34
CA LEU A 491 10.53 -12.90 1.64
C LEU A 491 9.99 -12.02 2.78
N VAL A 492 9.21 -12.66 3.64
CA VAL A 492 8.80 -12.11 4.93
C VAL A 492 9.72 -12.74 5.95
N PHE A 493 10.59 -11.93 6.55
CA PHE A 493 11.46 -12.39 7.62
C PHE A 493 10.64 -12.57 8.90
N PRO A 494 10.74 -13.72 9.59
CA PRO A 494 9.85 -14.04 10.71
C PRO A 494 10.22 -13.35 12.02
N PHE A 495 11.32 -12.58 12.08
CA PHE A 495 11.85 -12.03 13.31
C PHE A 495 11.69 -10.51 13.35
N ALA A 496 11.08 -9.95 14.40
CA ALA A 496 11.44 -8.58 14.79
C ALA A 496 12.93 -8.62 15.17
N VAL A 497 13.77 -7.82 14.50
CA VAL A 497 15.17 -7.72 14.92
C VAL A 497 15.14 -6.87 16.19
N ILE A 498 15.05 -7.51 17.35
CA ILE A 498 15.26 -6.84 18.63
C ILE A 498 16.75 -6.53 18.70
N GLY A 499 17.13 -5.41 18.12
CA GLY A 499 18.52 -5.00 17.92
C GLY A 499 18.65 -3.49 17.98
N ASN A 500 18.71 -2.95 19.20
CA ASN A 500 19.36 -1.69 19.46
C ASN A 500 20.82 -1.80 18.99
N ALA A 501 21.10 -1.36 17.77
CA ALA A 501 22.43 -0.97 17.33
C ALA A 501 22.38 0.48 16.88
N ALA A 502 22.16 1.36 17.86
CA ALA A 502 22.57 2.75 17.74
C ALA A 502 24.09 2.79 17.48
N SER A 503 24.48 3.69 16.60
CA SER A 503 25.86 4.08 16.26
C SER A 503 26.65 3.10 15.38
N ARG A 504 26.82 3.49 14.12
CA ARG A 504 28.11 3.93 13.55
C ARG A 504 27.94 4.22 12.06
N ARG A 505 27.87 5.52 11.73
CA ARG A 505 28.78 6.18 10.77
C ARG A 505 28.47 7.69 10.77
N THR A 506 29.43 8.42 11.34
CA THR A 506 29.89 9.74 10.90
C THR A 506 30.16 9.76 9.41
#